data_AF-A0AAW4FAI4-F1
#
_entry.id   AF-A0AAW4FAI4-F1
#
_cell.length_a   1.000
_cell.length_b   1.000
_cell.length_c   1.000
_cell.angle_alpha   90.00
_cell.angle_beta   90.00
_cell.angle_gamma   90.00
#
_symmetry.space_group_name_H-M   'P 1'
#
loop_
_entity.id
_entity.type
_entity.pdbx_description
1 polymer ?
#
loop_
_entity_poly.entity_id
_entity_poly.type
_entity_poly.pdbx_seq_one_letter_code
_entity_poly.pdbx_strand_id
1 'polypeptide(L)'
;LPEGIHITLQSENGFLGLGPVTTAHPDLVNAGGQPCGILPGAAMFDSAMSFALIRGGHIDACVLGGLQVDEEANLANWVVPGKMVPGMGGAMDLVTGARKVIIAMEHCAKDGSAKILRRCTMPLTAQHAVHMLVTELAVFRFIDGKMWLTEIADGCDLATVRAKTEARFEVAADLNTQRGDL
;
A
#
# COMPACT_ATOMS: atom_id res chain seq x y z
N LEU A 1 2.48 -8.72 -14.66
CA LEU A 1 2.03 -7.40 -15.16
C LEU A 1 1.33 -7.64 -16.50
N PRO A 2 0.27 -6.88 -16.83
CA PRO A 2 -0.35 -6.96 -18.15
C PRO A 2 0.68 -6.76 -19.27
N GLU A 3 0.39 -7.30 -20.44
CA GLU A 3 1.25 -7.15 -21.61
C GLU A 3 1.49 -5.66 -21.92
N GLY A 4 2.74 -5.31 -22.27
CA GLY A 4 3.14 -3.94 -22.55
C GLY A 4 3.35 -3.04 -21.33
N ILE A 5 3.06 -3.52 -20.11
CA ILE A 5 3.30 -2.76 -18.88
C ILE A 5 4.66 -3.12 -18.29
N HIS A 6 5.56 -2.15 -18.30
CA HIS A 6 6.90 -2.26 -17.70
C HIS A 6 7.01 -1.29 -16.52
N ILE A 7 7.59 -1.78 -15.42
CA ILE A 7 7.85 -0.98 -14.21
C ILE A 7 9.30 -1.19 -13.75
N THR A 8 9.84 -0.20 -13.04
CA THR A 8 11.09 -0.32 -12.30
C THR A 8 10.79 -0.36 -10.82
N LEU A 9 11.14 -1.48 -10.18
CA LEU A 9 10.97 -1.63 -8.74
C LEU A 9 12.18 -1.04 -8.01
N GLN A 10 11.90 -0.18 -7.03
CA GLN A 10 12.89 0.39 -6.12
C GLN A 10 12.97 -0.46 -4.85
N SER A 11 14.16 -0.58 -4.27
CA SER A 11 14.36 -1.15 -2.94
C SER A 11 15.00 -0.12 -2.00
N GLU A 12 14.41 0.09 -0.83
CA GLU A 12 14.82 1.13 0.13
C GLU A 12 16.26 0.96 0.63
N ASN A 13 16.78 -0.26 0.59
CA ASN A 13 18.15 -0.58 0.95
C ASN A 13 19.19 -0.23 -0.12
N GLY A 14 18.80 0.41 -1.24
CA GLY A 14 19.75 1.18 -2.05
C GLY A 14 19.88 0.75 -3.51
N PHE A 15 18.79 0.39 -4.19
CA PHE A 15 18.85 0.15 -5.64
C PHE A 15 17.52 0.29 -6.38
N LEU A 16 17.63 0.48 -7.69
CA LEU A 16 16.53 0.42 -8.67
C LEU A 16 16.70 -0.79 -9.57
N GLY A 17 15.59 -1.35 -10.04
CA GLY A 17 15.57 -2.49 -10.97
C GLY A 17 15.53 -3.85 -10.27
N LEU A 18 14.88 -3.94 -9.11
CA LEU A 18 14.63 -5.21 -8.43
C LEU A 18 13.92 -6.21 -9.38
N GLY A 19 14.42 -7.44 -9.40
CA GLY A 19 13.89 -8.54 -10.18
C GLY A 19 13.93 -9.88 -9.43
N PRO A 20 13.46 -10.96 -10.10
CA PRO A 20 13.52 -12.30 -9.54
C PRO A 20 14.96 -12.78 -9.38
N VAL A 21 15.19 -13.69 -8.44
CA VAL A 21 16.51 -14.34 -8.26
C VAL A 21 16.85 -15.15 -9.51
N THR A 22 18.01 -14.90 -10.08
CA THR A 22 18.59 -15.71 -11.16
C THR A 22 19.70 -16.60 -10.61
N THR A 23 20.72 -15.99 -10.02
CA THR A 23 21.77 -16.64 -9.24
C THR A 23 21.91 -15.86 -7.94
N ALA A 24 21.76 -16.55 -6.80
CA ALA A 24 21.80 -15.90 -5.50
C ALA A 24 23.18 -15.30 -5.22
N HIS A 25 23.19 -14.07 -4.69
CA HIS A 25 24.39 -13.37 -4.27
C HIS A 25 24.20 -12.86 -2.83
N PRO A 26 25.15 -13.09 -1.90
CA PRO A 26 24.98 -12.76 -0.49
C PRO A 26 24.76 -11.26 -0.23
N ASP A 27 25.37 -10.39 -1.05
CA ASP A 27 25.24 -8.94 -0.93
C ASP A 27 23.99 -8.36 -1.63
N LEU A 28 23.10 -9.21 -2.17
CA LEU A 28 21.92 -8.76 -2.91
C LEU A 28 20.63 -9.28 -2.27
N VAL A 29 20.05 -8.46 -1.41
CA VAL A 29 18.78 -8.71 -0.73
C VAL A 29 17.79 -7.58 -0.97
N ASN A 30 16.50 -7.87 -0.86
CA ASN A 30 15.45 -6.84 -0.86
C ASN A 30 15.32 -6.18 0.52
N ALA A 31 14.41 -5.21 0.65
CA ALA A 31 14.09 -4.54 1.91
C ALA A 31 13.72 -5.48 3.09
N GLY A 32 13.20 -6.67 2.80
CA GLY A 32 12.89 -7.69 3.81
C GLY A 32 14.07 -8.61 4.17
N GLY A 33 15.28 -8.33 3.66
CA GLY A 33 16.48 -9.14 3.89
C GLY A 33 16.47 -10.49 3.14
N GLN A 34 15.54 -10.70 2.20
CA GLN A 34 15.47 -11.93 1.41
C GLN A 34 16.35 -11.80 0.15
N PRO A 35 17.03 -12.88 -0.29
CA PRO A 35 17.77 -12.88 -1.55
C PRO A 35 16.91 -12.42 -2.72
N CYS A 36 17.45 -11.57 -3.58
CA CYS A 36 16.76 -11.06 -4.76
C CYS A 36 17.68 -11.00 -5.99
N GLY A 37 17.15 -10.59 -7.14
CA GLY A 37 17.92 -10.31 -8.33
C GLY A 37 17.75 -8.86 -8.80
N ILE A 38 18.48 -8.51 -9.85
CA ILE A 38 18.37 -7.23 -10.54
C ILE A 38 18.15 -7.44 -12.04
N LEU A 39 17.41 -6.53 -12.66
CA LEU A 39 17.16 -6.51 -14.10
C LEU A 39 18.21 -5.64 -14.84
N PRO A 40 18.42 -5.83 -16.15
CA PRO A 40 19.28 -4.95 -16.95
C PRO A 40 18.90 -3.47 -16.78
N GLY A 41 19.91 -2.62 -16.59
CA GLY A 41 19.70 -1.19 -16.31
C GLY A 41 19.50 -0.84 -14.82
N ALA A 42 19.68 -1.81 -13.91
CA ALA A 42 19.67 -1.55 -12.48
C ALA A 42 20.79 -0.57 -12.05
N ALA A 43 20.52 0.18 -10.98
CA ALA A 43 21.44 1.15 -10.41
C ALA A 43 21.50 0.99 -8.89
N MET A 44 22.72 0.98 -8.34
CA MET A 44 22.99 0.90 -6.90
C MET A 44 23.29 2.30 -6.34
N PHE A 45 22.91 2.55 -5.10
CA PHE A 45 23.14 3.82 -4.41
C PHE A 45 23.10 3.64 -2.89
N ASP A 46 23.63 4.61 -2.16
CA ASP A 46 23.55 4.60 -0.70
C ASP A 46 22.14 4.90 -0.17
N SER A 47 21.92 4.65 1.13
CA SER A 47 20.63 4.89 1.78
C SER A 47 20.20 6.36 1.76
N ALA A 48 21.15 7.31 1.78
CA ALA A 48 20.80 8.73 1.75
C ALA A 48 20.17 9.08 0.39
N MET A 49 20.75 8.62 -0.71
CA MET A 49 20.20 8.76 -2.05
C MET A 49 18.88 7.99 -2.20
N SER A 50 18.79 6.78 -1.65
CA SER A 50 17.54 5.99 -1.64
C SER A 50 16.37 6.78 -1.06
N PHE A 51 16.56 7.35 0.14
CA PHE A 51 15.51 8.13 0.79
C PHE A 51 15.37 9.55 0.21
N ALA A 52 16.37 10.09 -0.48
CA ALA A 52 16.22 11.31 -1.28
C ALA A 52 15.27 11.09 -2.47
N LEU A 53 15.37 9.94 -3.15
CA LEU A 53 14.43 9.55 -4.20
C LEU A 53 13.01 9.36 -3.64
N ILE A 54 12.88 8.63 -2.53
CA ILE A 54 11.59 8.37 -1.88
C ILE A 54 10.93 9.67 -1.42
N ARG A 55 11.58 10.43 -0.51
CA ARG A 55 11.01 11.66 0.05
C ARG A 55 10.89 12.79 -0.96
N GLY A 56 11.70 12.78 -2.02
CA GLY A 56 11.66 13.77 -3.09
C GLY A 56 10.51 13.57 -4.09
N GLY A 57 9.68 12.53 -3.93
CA GLY A 57 8.56 12.27 -4.84
C GLY A 57 9.00 11.80 -6.22
N HIS A 58 10.13 11.10 -6.29
CA HIS A 58 10.59 10.41 -7.49
C HIS A 58 10.04 8.98 -7.61
N ILE A 59 9.29 8.52 -6.60
CA ILE A 59 8.52 7.28 -6.64
C ILE A 59 7.10 7.59 -7.11
N ASP A 60 6.73 7.11 -8.29
CA ASP A 60 5.40 7.37 -8.86
C ASP A 60 4.27 6.70 -8.06
N ALA A 61 4.52 5.51 -7.52
CA ALA A 61 3.58 4.82 -6.65
C ALA A 61 4.28 3.91 -5.64
N CYS A 62 3.74 3.84 -4.41
CA CYS A 62 4.09 2.80 -3.45
C CYS A 62 2.87 1.92 -3.14
N VAL A 63 3.09 0.62 -3.00
CA VAL A 63 2.06 -0.35 -2.58
C VAL A 63 2.48 -0.95 -1.25
N LEU A 64 1.67 -0.76 -0.22
CA LEU A 64 1.97 -1.24 1.14
C LEU A 64 0.79 -2.01 1.72
N GLY A 65 1.09 -2.87 2.70
CA GLY A 65 0.08 -3.46 3.57
C GLY A 65 -0.51 -2.44 4.55
N GLY A 66 -1.69 -2.75 5.09
CA GLY A 66 -2.37 -1.95 6.11
C GLY A 66 -2.90 -2.80 7.26
N LEU A 67 -2.78 -2.27 8.49
CA LEU A 67 -3.50 -2.80 9.65
C LEU A 67 -4.84 -2.07 9.82
N GLN A 68 -4.83 -0.75 9.66
CA GLN A 68 -6.03 0.09 9.65
C GLN A 68 -5.86 1.24 8.65
N VAL A 69 -6.98 1.62 8.04
CA VAL A 69 -7.14 2.87 7.27
C VAL A 69 -8.42 3.54 7.76
N ASP A 70 -8.49 4.87 7.76
CA ASP A 70 -9.70 5.59 8.18
C ASP A 70 -10.26 6.56 7.13
N GLU A 71 -11.44 7.12 7.41
CA GLU A 71 -12.19 8.02 6.50
C GLU A 71 -11.41 9.29 6.11
N GLU A 72 -10.41 9.66 6.91
CA GLU A 72 -9.54 10.82 6.75
C GLU A 72 -8.23 10.47 6.01
N ALA A 73 -8.16 9.29 5.37
CA ALA A 73 -6.99 8.80 4.64
C ALA A 73 -5.74 8.58 5.50
N ASN A 74 -5.89 8.32 6.80
CA ASN A 74 -4.77 7.95 7.66
C ASN A 74 -4.42 6.48 7.49
N LEU A 75 -3.15 6.15 7.74
CA LEU A 75 -2.65 4.78 7.70
C LEU A 75 -2.06 4.41 9.06
N ALA A 76 -2.41 3.22 9.55
CA ALA A 76 -1.65 2.53 10.59
C ALA A 76 -1.21 1.16 10.06
N ASN A 77 0.10 0.91 10.01
CA ASN A 77 0.63 -0.36 9.53
C ASN A 77 1.94 -0.86 10.19
N TRP A 78 2.47 -0.15 11.19
CA TRP A 78 3.79 -0.49 11.74
C TRP A 78 3.77 -1.12 13.15
N VAL A 79 2.68 -1.00 13.89
CA VAL A 79 2.59 -1.52 15.26
C VAL A 79 1.17 -1.91 15.66
N VAL A 80 1.05 -3.01 16.39
CA VAL A 80 -0.15 -3.40 17.12
C VAL A 80 0.13 -3.22 18.62
N PRO A 81 -0.58 -2.33 19.33
CA PRO A 81 -0.38 -2.13 20.76
C PRO A 81 -0.46 -3.44 21.56
N GLY A 82 0.49 -3.65 22.47
CA GLY A 82 0.57 -4.87 23.29
C GLY A 82 1.19 -6.09 22.59
N LYS A 83 1.64 -5.96 21.33
CA LYS A 83 2.44 -6.99 20.63
C LYS A 83 3.87 -6.50 20.40
N MET A 84 4.72 -7.38 19.86
CA MET A 84 6.08 -7.04 19.46
C MET A 84 6.09 -5.84 18.50
N VAL A 85 7.00 -4.89 18.74
CA VAL A 85 7.14 -3.66 17.95
C VAL A 85 8.33 -3.84 16.99
N PRO A 86 8.11 -4.11 15.69
CA PRO A 86 9.20 -4.33 14.72
C PRO A 86 9.90 -3.03 14.29
N GLY A 87 9.31 -1.86 14.59
CA GLY A 87 9.73 -0.56 14.05
C GLY A 87 9.03 -0.24 12.72
N MET A 88 9.08 1.02 12.31
CA MET A 88 8.40 1.51 11.10
C MET A 88 9.17 1.27 9.79
N GLY A 89 10.47 0.96 9.85
CA GLY A 89 11.32 0.87 8.66
C GLY A 89 11.22 2.13 7.79
N GLY A 90 11.24 1.97 6.46
CA GLY A 90 11.00 3.06 5.51
C GLY A 90 9.54 3.45 5.28
N ALA A 91 8.57 2.87 6.02
CA ALA A 91 7.15 3.03 5.70
C ALA A 91 6.67 4.49 5.77
N MET A 92 7.14 5.26 6.76
CA MET A 92 6.75 6.66 6.93
C MET A 92 7.26 7.54 5.77
N ASP A 93 8.51 7.36 5.37
CA ASP A 93 9.10 8.06 4.22
C ASP A 93 8.38 7.70 2.91
N LEU A 94 8.07 6.41 2.71
CA LEU A 94 7.38 5.93 1.51
C LEU A 94 6.01 6.59 1.34
N VAL A 95 5.17 6.57 2.38
CA VAL A 95 3.82 7.13 2.28
C VAL A 95 3.78 8.66 2.29
N THR A 96 4.83 9.31 2.78
CA THR A 96 4.94 10.77 2.74
C THR A 96 5.48 11.24 1.39
N GLY A 97 6.41 10.48 0.80
CA GLY A 97 7.14 10.89 -0.39
C GLY A 97 6.53 10.44 -1.71
N ALA A 98 5.94 9.23 -1.78
CA ALA A 98 5.42 8.70 -3.04
C ALA A 98 4.25 9.54 -3.59
N ARG A 99 4.22 9.72 -4.92
CA ARG A 99 3.14 10.50 -5.58
C ARG A 99 1.77 9.86 -5.49
N LYS A 100 1.72 8.54 -5.30
CA LYS A 100 0.49 7.78 -5.09
C LYS A 100 0.73 6.66 -4.08
N VAL A 101 -0.04 6.68 -3.00
CA VAL A 101 0.01 5.67 -1.94
C VAL A 101 -1.17 4.73 -2.08
N ILE A 102 -0.87 3.47 -2.40
CA ILE A 102 -1.85 2.40 -2.56
C ILE A 102 -1.71 1.45 -1.37
N ILE A 103 -2.80 1.23 -0.64
CA ILE A 103 -2.86 0.25 0.43
C ILE A 103 -3.56 -0.99 -0.10
N ALA A 104 -2.90 -2.13 -0.02
CA ALA A 104 -3.46 -3.44 -0.35
C ALA A 104 -3.61 -4.25 0.94
N MET A 105 -4.84 -4.54 1.35
CA MET A 105 -5.09 -5.30 2.57
C MET A 105 -6.43 -6.04 2.52
N GLU A 106 -6.55 -7.11 3.32
CA GLU A 106 -7.86 -7.70 3.63
C GLU A 106 -8.78 -6.66 4.30
N HIS A 107 -10.05 -6.68 3.93
CA HIS A 107 -11.06 -5.71 4.35
C HIS A 107 -11.37 -5.77 5.85
N CYS A 108 -11.42 -6.98 6.40
CA CYS A 108 -11.63 -7.25 7.82
C CYS A 108 -10.40 -7.92 8.44
N ALA A 109 -10.28 -7.87 9.76
CA ALA A 109 -9.34 -8.70 10.48
C ALA A 109 -9.83 -10.15 10.56
N LYS A 110 -8.96 -11.07 10.98
CA LYS A 110 -9.27 -12.51 11.08
C LYS A 110 -10.42 -12.83 12.04
N ASP A 111 -10.67 -11.98 13.02
CA ASP A 111 -11.80 -12.09 13.95
C ASP A 111 -13.10 -11.47 13.42
N GLY A 112 -13.08 -10.94 12.19
CA GLY A 112 -14.21 -10.29 11.54
C GLY A 112 -14.35 -8.79 11.84
N SER A 113 -13.52 -8.22 12.73
CA SER A 113 -13.57 -6.79 13.03
C SER A 113 -13.17 -5.93 11.83
N ALA A 114 -13.75 -4.73 11.72
CA ALA A 114 -13.46 -3.81 10.64
C ALA A 114 -12.02 -3.27 10.72
N LYS A 115 -11.38 -3.11 9.57
CA LYS A 115 -10.06 -2.43 9.45
C LYS A 115 -10.16 -1.07 8.79
N ILE A 116 -11.31 -0.77 8.19
CA ILE A 116 -11.62 0.49 7.52
C ILE A 116 -12.55 1.28 8.44
N LEU A 117 -11.97 2.21 9.20
CA LEU A 117 -12.55 2.77 10.41
C LEU A 117 -12.96 4.25 10.23
N ARG A 118 -13.77 4.77 11.15
CA ARG A 118 -13.96 6.24 11.24
C ARG A 118 -12.71 6.97 11.69
N ARG A 119 -11.90 6.33 12.53
CA ARG A 119 -10.61 6.83 13.00
C ARG A 119 -9.73 5.64 13.35
N CYS A 120 -8.48 5.62 12.91
CA CYS A 120 -7.54 4.59 13.33
C CYS A 120 -7.37 4.61 14.85
N THR A 121 -7.32 3.43 15.46
CA THR A 121 -7.06 3.24 16.89
C THR A 121 -5.62 2.83 17.17
N MET A 122 -4.93 2.30 16.16
CA MET A 122 -3.51 1.98 16.22
C MET A 122 -2.66 3.23 15.93
N PRO A 123 -1.41 3.29 16.43
CA PRO A 123 -0.47 4.36 16.11
C PRO A 123 -0.31 4.55 14.61
N LEU A 124 -0.47 5.79 14.15
CA LEU A 124 -0.39 6.11 12.73
C LEU A 124 1.03 5.93 12.19
N THR A 125 1.10 5.47 10.95
CA THR A 125 2.26 5.57 10.07
C THR A 125 2.31 6.96 9.46
N ALA A 126 1.18 7.43 8.93
CA ALA A 126 1.03 8.78 8.40
C ALA A 126 -0.43 9.23 8.42
N GLN A 127 -0.60 10.55 8.41
CA GLN A 127 -1.90 11.19 8.32
C GLN A 127 -2.19 11.66 6.90
N HIS A 128 -3.45 11.56 6.46
CA HIS A 128 -3.91 12.04 5.16
C HIS A 128 -3.05 11.59 3.95
N ALA A 129 -2.49 10.38 4.00
CA ALA A 129 -1.47 9.92 3.05
C ALA A 129 -2.01 8.92 2.03
N VAL A 130 -3.07 8.18 2.37
CA VAL A 130 -3.61 7.12 1.51
C VAL A 130 -4.36 7.74 0.33
N HIS A 131 -3.99 7.37 -0.89
CA HIS A 131 -4.69 7.81 -2.10
C HIS A 131 -5.71 6.78 -2.56
N MET A 132 -5.38 5.49 -2.39
CA MET A 132 -6.19 4.37 -2.82
C MET A 132 -6.08 3.23 -1.81
N LEU A 133 -7.21 2.61 -1.49
CA LEU A 133 -7.30 1.41 -0.68
C LEU A 133 -7.95 0.31 -1.53
N VAL A 134 -7.24 -0.81 -1.69
CA VAL A 134 -7.70 -1.99 -2.43
C VAL A 134 -7.84 -3.13 -1.44
N THR A 135 -9.03 -3.74 -1.42
CA THR A 135 -9.30 -4.97 -0.69
C THR A 135 -9.91 -6.01 -1.62
N GLU A 136 -10.09 -7.22 -1.11
CA GLU A 136 -10.79 -8.31 -1.78
C GLU A 136 -12.29 -8.06 -2.03
N LEU A 137 -12.86 -6.99 -1.47
CA LEU A 137 -14.29 -6.65 -1.59
C LEU A 137 -14.53 -5.35 -2.37
N ALA A 138 -13.58 -4.40 -2.34
CA ALA A 138 -13.80 -3.06 -2.82
C ALA A 138 -12.51 -2.30 -3.13
N VAL A 139 -12.60 -1.31 -4.02
CA VAL A 139 -11.61 -0.22 -4.16
C VAL A 139 -12.22 1.08 -3.65
N PHE A 140 -11.49 1.71 -2.74
CA PHE A 140 -11.76 3.07 -2.30
C PHE A 140 -10.68 4.03 -2.78
N ARG A 141 -11.08 5.26 -3.07
CA ARG A 141 -10.18 6.37 -3.40
C ARG A 141 -10.43 7.54 -2.48
N PHE A 142 -9.36 8.23 -2.11
CA PHE A 142 -9.44 9.46 -1.34
C PHE A 142 -9.23 10.64 -2.28
N ILE A 143 -10.28 11.42 -2.50
CA ILE A 143 -10.33 12.52 -3.47
C ILE A 143 -10.85 13.75 -2.74
N ASP A 144 -10.09 14.84 -2.75
CA ASP A 144 -10.42 16.10 -2.07
C ASP A 144 -10.80 15.92 -0.59
N GLY A 145 -10.07 15.04 0.11
CA GLY A 145 -10.28 14.74 1.53
C GLY A 145 -11.49 13.84 1.83
N LYS A 146 -12.17 13.31 0.80
CA LYS A 146 -13.32 12.41 0.95
C LYS A 146 -13.00 11.00 0.49
N MET A 147 -13.54 10.02 1.20
CA MET A 147 -13.47 8.61 0.83
C MET A 147 -14.60 8.22 -0.12
N TRP A 148 -14.25 7.69 -1.29
CA TRP A 148 -15.16 7.25 -2.35
C TRP A 148 -15.01 5.75 -2.58
N LEU A 149 -16.12 5.02 -2.53
CA LEU A 149 -16.21 3.65 -3.05
C LEU A 149 -16.33 3.72 -4.57
N THR A 150 -15.29 3.29 -5.27
CA THR A 150 -15.22 3.37 -6.74
C THR A 150 -15.39 2.04 -7.44
N GLU A 151 -15.07 0.93 -6.77
CA GLU A 151 -15.23 -0.41 -7.33
C GLU A 151 -15.70 -1.41 -6.26
N ILE A 152 -16.54 -2.37 -6.63
CA ILE A 152 -16.91 -3.53 -5.79
C ILE A 152 -16.49 -4.83 -6.49
N ALA A 153 -15.98 -5.79 -5.72
CA ALA A 153 -15.64 -7.12 -6.21
C ALA A 153 -16.82 -7.84 -6.85
N ASP A 154 -16.57 -8.65 -7.89
CA ASP A 154 -17.56 -9.58 -8.41
C ASP A 154 -18.08 -10.51 -7.29
N GLY A 155 -19.41 -10.68 -7.24
CA GLY A 155 -20.06 -11.48 -6.21
C GLY A 155 -20.19 -10.83 -4.83
N CYS A 156 -19.78 -9.56 -4.68
CA CYS A 156 -20.03 -8.74 -3.49
C CYS A 156 -21.07 -7.65 -3.80
N ASP A 157 -21.84 -7.23 -2.79
CA ASP A 157 -22.81 -6.14 -2.92
C ASP A 157 -22.50 -4.96 -2.00
N LEU A 158 -23.11 -3.81 -2.30
CA LEU A 158 -22.91 -2.57 -1.54
C LEU A 158 -23.31 -2.73 -0.06
N ALA A 159 -24.34 -3.55 0.23
CA ALA A 159 -24.79 -3.78 1.60
C ALA A 159 -23.72 -4.50 2.42
N THR A 160 -23.05 -5.49 1.83
CA THR A 160 -21.94 -6.24 2.44
C THR A 160 -20.75 -5.32 2.71
N VAL A 161 -20.36 -4.49 1.73
CA VAL A 161 -19.28 -3.50 1.91
C VAL A 161 -19.62 -2.54 3.05
N ARG A 162 -20.85 -2.01 3.09
CA ARG A 162 -21.32 -1.13 4.17
C ARG A 162 -21.33 -1.82 5.53
N ALA A 163 -21.72 -3.09 5.61
CA ALA A 163 -21.74 -3.84 6.86
C ALA A 163 -20.33 -4.15 7.41
N LYS A 164 -19.32 -4.20 6.53
CA LYS A 164 -17.92 -4.51 6.86
C LYS A 164 -16.99 -3.30 6.96
N THR A 165 -17.52 -2.10 6.69
CA THR A 165 -16.78 -0.83 6.74
C THR A 165 -17.41 0.11 7.76
N GLU A 166 -16.63 0.55 8.76
CA GLU A 166 -17.10 1.56 9.72
C GLU A 166 -16.87 2.99 9.24
N ALA A 167 -15.88 3.22 8.37
CA ALA A 167 -15.60 4.50 7.76
C ALA A 167 -16.80 5.07 7.01
N ARG A 168 -16.99 6.39 7.06
CA ARG A 168 -17.92 7.07 6.16
C ARG A 168 -17.32 7.14 4.77
N PHE A 169 -18.12 6.78 3.77
CA PHE A 169 -17.75 6.89 2.36
C PHE A 169 -18.94 7.22 1.47
N GLU A 170 -18.67 7.92 0.38
CA GLU A 170 -19.61 8.19 -0.71
C GLU A 170 -19.47 7.11 -1.79
N VAL A 171 -20.53 6.84 -2.55
CA VAL A 171 -20.50 5.86 -3.66
C VAL A 171 -20.33 6.64 -4.96
N ALA A 172 -19.36 6.25 -5.78
CA ALA A 172 -19.15 6.88 -7.09
C ALA A 172 -20.39 6.71 -7.97
N ALA A 173 -20.75 7.75 -8.73
CA ALA A 173 -21.91 7.70 -9.64
C ALA A 173 -21.72 6.66 -10.76
N ASP A 174 -20.47 6.46 -11.16
CA ASP A 174 -19.99 5.48 -12.14
C ASP A 174 -19.35 4.26 -11.45
N LEU A 175 -20.00 3.75 -10.39
CA LEU A 175 -19.52 2.59 -9.64
C LEU A 175 -19.23 1.41 -10.60
N ASN A 176 -17.98 0.95 -10.60
CA ASN A 176 -17.53 -0.12 -11.47
C ASN A 176 -17.41 -1.45 -10.72
N THR A 177 -17.40 -2.54 -11.46
CA THR A 177 -16.93 -3.83 -10.95
C THR A 177 -15.39 -3.81 -10.88
N GLN A 178 -14.82 -4.31 -9.78
CA GLN A 178 -13.37 -4.51 -9.69
C GLN A 178 -12.89 -5.38 -10.84
N ARG A 179 -11.72 -5.02 -11.40
CA ARG A 179 -11.07 -5.84 -12.41
C ARG A 179 -10.08 -6.78 -11.74
N GLY A 180 -10.34 -8.08 -11.84
CA GLY A 180 -9.35 -9.12 -11.61
C GLY A 180 -9.17 -9.91 -12.89
N ASP A 181 -7.94 -10.04 -13.38
CA ASP A 181 -7.63 -11.09 -14.34
C ASP A 181 -7.73 -12.41 -13.56
N LEU A 182 -8.78 -13.21 -13.85
CA LEU A 182 -8.76 -14.66 -13.62
C LEU A 182 -7.76 -15.31 -14.58
#